data_AF-A0A173UR66-F1
#
_entry.id   AF-A0A173UR66-F1
#
_cell.length_a   1.000
_cell.length_b   1.000
_cell.length_c   1.000
_cell.angle_alpha   90.00
_cell.angle_beta   90.00
_cell.angle_gamma   90.00
#
_symmetry.space_group_name_H-M   'P 1'
#
loop_
_entity.id
_entity.type
_entity.pdbx_description
1 polymer ?
#
loop_
_entity_poly.entity_id
_entity_poly.type
_entity_poly.pdbx_seq_one_letter_code
_entity_poly.pdbx_strand_id
1 'polypeptide(L)'
;MKDLLDIRNEIDGIDRQIVELFENRMILTTQVAEYKISTGKAVFDKEREVSKLDSVAELAHSEFNSHGVRELFEHIMSVSRKRQYQLLTEHGKFAPTGFVEVKELDFTHAAAAFIPASEDAAKSYFPEECGLQKCTDWREACDVLQREEVNFAFLPMQDPASGYVSANYNLVAEYGFYILEEYETSPQPKDRYLLISKDRVTLSGADKISICFEAPDACGSLYHLMSHLTYNNLNMNRIESIVISRDPLDYRFFMDLSGNLNDSAIKNAVLGLRDEARNFKILGNYR
;
A
#
# COMPACT_ATOMS: atom_id res chain seq x y z
N MET A 1 -9.27 -46.74 -19.32
CA MET A 1 -9.40 -45.51 -18.52
C MET A 1 -8.66 -45.78 -17.22
N LYS A 2 -7.69 -44.94 -16.82
CA LYS A 2 -6.99 -45.14 -15.55
C LYS A 2 -7.98 -44.99 -14.39
N ASP A 3 -7.78 -45.73 -13.30
CA ASP A 3 -8.55 -45.49 -12.09
C ASP A 3 -8.17 -44.13 -11.47
N LEU A 4 -9.09 -43.54 -10.72
CA LEU A 4 -8.87 -42.25 -10.07
C LEU A 4 -7.64 -42.25 -9.15
N LEU A 5 -7.39 -43.35 -8.43
CA LEU A 5 -6.24 -43.46 -7.53
C LEU A 5 -4.92 -43.46 -8.31
N ASP A 6 -4.86 -44.17 -9.43
CA ASP A 6 -3.68 -44.21 -10.30
C ASP A 6 -3.38 -42.82 -10.88
N ILE A 7 -4.42 -42.10 -11.33
CA ILE A 7 -4.28 -40.73 -11.84
C ILE A 7 -3.72 -39.80 -10.76
N ARG A 8 -4.23 -39.89 -9.52
CA ARG A 8 -3.73 -39.07 -8.40
C ARG A 8 -2.28 -39.38 -8.04
N ASN A 9 -1.90 -40.65 -8.03
CA ASN A 9 -0.51 -41.05 -7.78
C ASN A 9 0.45 -40.51 -8.83
N GLU A 10 0.03 -40.45 -10.10
CA GLU A 10 0.82 -39.84 -11.17
C GLU A 10 0.92 -38.32 -11.00
N ILE A 11 -0.17 -37.64 -10.63
CA ILE A 11 -0.17 -36.19 -10.30
C ILE A 11 0.80 -35.92 -9.14
N ASP A 12 0.75 -36.69 -8.06
CA ASP A 12 1.67 -36.53 -6.93
C ASP A 12 3.14 -36.67 -7.35
N GLY A 13 3.42 -37.52 -8.34
CA GLY A 13 4.75 -37.66 -8.94
C GLY A 13 5.21 -36.41 -9.68
N ILE A 14 4.30 -35.78 -10.43
CA ILE A 14 4.54 -34.52 -11.15
C ILE A 14 4.71 -33.36 -10.16
N ASP A 15 3.85 -33.28 -9.14
CA ASP A 15 3.88 -32.22 -8.14
C ASP A 15 5.23 -32.18 -7.40
N ARG A 16 5.79 -33.35 -7.06
CA ARG A 16 7.15 -33.44 -6.50
C ARG A 16 8.21 -32.82 -7.40
N GLN A 17 8.14 -33.05 -8.71
CA GLN A 17 9.08 -32.46 -9.67
C GLN A 17 8.88 -30.95 -9.81
N ILE A 18 7.63 -30.48 -9.78
CA ILE A 18 7.32 -29.04 -9.81
C ILE A 18 7.94 -28.35 -8.59
N VAL A 19 7.80 -28.92 -7.40
CA VAL A 19 8.39 -28.38 -6.16
C VAL A 19 9.91 -28.33 -6.27
N GLU A 20 10.55 -29.43 -6.68
CA GLU A 20 12.01 -29.49 -6.85
C GLU A 20 12.53 -28.43 -7.85
N LEU A 21 11.85 -28.28 -8.99
CA LEU A 21 12.21 -27.26 -9.98
C LEU A 21 11.98 -25.84 -9.46
N PHE A 22 10.91 -25.62 -8.72
CA PHE A 22 10.61 -24.33 -8.10
C PHE A 22 11.68 -23.93 -7.08
N GLU A 23 12.09 -24.84 -6.19
CA GLU A 23 13.13 -24.58 -5.19
C GLU A 23 14.49 -24.29 -5.85
N ASN A 24 14.88 -25.10 -6.84
CA ASN A 24 16.08 -24.85 -7.64
C ASN A 24 16.05 -23.47 -8.31
N ARG A 25 14.88 -23.06 -8.82
CA ARG A 25 14.69 -21.72 -9.38
C ARG A 25 14.82 -20.64 -8.32
N MET A 26 14.36 -20.85 -7.08
CA MET A 26 14.49 -19.88 -5.98
C MET A 26 15.95 -19.68 -5.53
N ILE A 27 16.78 -20.72 -5.61
CA ILE A 27 18.22 -20.60 -5.39
C ILE A 27 18.83 -19.64 -6.42
N LEU A 28 18.50 -19.81 -7.70
CA LEU A 28 18.95 -18.90 -8.77
C LEU A 28 18.41 -17.47 -8.58
N THR A 29 17.15 -17.33 -8.16
CA THR A 29 16.57 -16.02 -7.81
C THR A 29 17.39 -15.31 -6.73
N THR A 30 17.89 -16.04 -5.73
CA THR A 30 18.74 -15.46 -4.68
C THR A 30 20.05 -14.93 -5.27
N GLN A 31 20.68 -15.66 -6.19
CA GLN A 31 21.88 -15.20 -6.89
C GLN A 31 21.61 -13.95 -7.74
N VAL A 32 20.45 -13.89 -8.41
CA VAL A 32 20.01 -12.69 -9.15
C VAL A 32 19.82 -11.51 -8.19
N ALA A 33 19.26 -11.73 -7.00
CA ALA A 33 19.11 -10.71 -5.97
C ALA A 33 20.47 -10.13 -5.56
N GLU A 34 21.44 -10.98 -5.24
CA GLU A 34 22.79 -10.56 -4.84
C GLU A 34 23.50 -9.76 -5.94
N TYR A 35 23.35 -10.19 -7.20
CA TYR A 35 23.86 -9.44 -8.33
C TYR A 35 23.20 -8.06 -8.45
N LYS A 36 21.88 -7.96 -8.28
CA LYS A 36 21.15 -6.68 -8.33
C LYS A 36 21.51 -5.76 -7.16
N ILE A 37 21.67 -6.31 -5.96
CA ILE A 37 22.08 -5.57 -4.75
C ILE A 37 23.48 -4.98 -4.95
N SER A 38 24.43 -5.77 -5.44
CA SER A 38 25.81 -5.31 -5.68
C SER A 38 25.95 -4.33 -6.83
N THR A 39 25.08 -4.40 -7.84
CA THR A 39 25.10 -3.51 -9.01
C THR A 39 24.12 -2.33 -8.93
N GLY A 40 23.24 -2.29 -7.92
CA GLY A 40 22.19 -1.28 -7.79
C GLY A 40 21.07 -1.38 -8.83
N LYS A 41 20.90 -2.54 -9.50
CA LYS A 41 19.83 -2.76 -10.49
C LYS A 41 18.48 -2.99 -9.81
N ALA A 42 17.40 -2.51 -10.44
CA ALA A 42 16.04 -2.70 -9.95
C ALA A 42 15.61 -4.18 -9.93
N VAL A 43 14.74 -4.54 -8.98
CA VAL A 43 14.17 -5.88 -8.88
C VAL A 43 13.14 -6.10 -9.99
N PHE A 44 12.22 -5.17 -10.19
CA PHE A 44 11.21 -5.26 -11.23
C PHE A 44 11.74 -4.73 -12.58
N ASP A 45 11.57 -5.54 -13.64
CA ASP A 45 11.92 -5.20 -15.02
C ASP A 45 10.80 -5.68 -15.94
N LYS A 46 9.86 -4.77 -16.25
CA LYS A 46 8.63 -5.11 -16.96
C LYS A 46 8.87 -5.72 -18.33
N GLU A 47 9.82 -5.19 -19.11
CA GLU A 47 10.10 -5.68 -20.46
C GLU A 47 10.70 -7.08 -20.43
N ARG A 48 11.68 -7.30 -19.54
CA ARG A 48 12.28 -8.62 -19.35
C ARG A 48 11.27 -9.65 -18.91
N GLU A 49 10.35 -9.25 -18.03
CA GLU A 49 9.32 -10.14 -17.51
C GLU A 49 8.29 -10.52 -18.57
N VAL A 50 7.74 -9.56 -19.31
CA VAL A 50 6.81 -9.82 -20.42
C VAL A 50 7.45 -10.74 -21.45
N SER A 51 8.69 -10.44 -21.87
CA SER A 51 9.44 -11.31 -22.79
C SER A 51 9.60 -12.74 -22.25
N LYS A 52 9.80 -12.90 -20.93
CA LYS A 52 9.92 -14.23 -20.34
C LYS A 52 8.59 -14.98 -20.36
N LEU A 53 7.49 -14.30 -20.02
CA LEU A 53 6.15 -14.86 -20.02
C LEU A 53 5.71 -15.34 -21.41
N ASP A 54 6.00 -14.54 -22.43
CA ASP A 54 5.71 -14.91 -23.83
C ASP A 54 6.50 -16.17 -24.22
N SER A 55 7.81 -16.21 -23.91
CA SER A 55 8.67 -17.36 -24.24
C SER A 55 8.26 -18.68 -23.58
N VAL A 56 7.66 -18.65 -22.39
CA VAL A 56 7.23 -19.87 -21.69
C VAL A 56 5.84 -20.29 -22.12
N ALA A 57 4.96 -19.33 -22.44
CA ALA A 57 3.63 -19.60 -22.96
C ALA A 57 3.69 -20.32 -24.32
N GLU A 58 4.69 -20.00 -25.15
CA GLU A 58 4.97 -20.68 -26.44
C GLU A 58 5.41 -22.15 -26.31
N LEU A 59 5.85 -22.60 -25.12
CA LEU A 59 6.22 -24.00 -24.89
C LEU A 59 4.99 -24.91 -24.76
N ALA A 60 3.81 -24.36 -24.54
CA ALA A 60 2.56 -25.09 -24.44
C ALA A 60 1.94 -25.37 -25.83
N HIS A 61 1.20 -26.46 -25.95
CA HIS A 61 0.65 -26.94 -27.23
C HIS A 61 -0.86 -26.70 -27.40
N SER A 62 -1.49 -25.90 -26.54
CA SER A 62 -2.89 -25.50 -26.65
C SER A 62 -3.09 -24.10 -26.10
N GLU A 63 -4.13 -23.41 -26.58
CA GLU A 63 -4.50 -22.07 -26.09
C GLU A 63 -4.73 -22.06 -24.57
N PHE A 64 -5.48 -23.05 -24.07
CA PHE A 64 -5.74 -23.22 -22.64
C PHE A 64 -4.44 -23.39 -21.83
N ASN A 65 -3.54 -24.28 -22.28
CA ASN A 65 -2.28 -24.52 -21.55
C ASN A 65 -1.32 -23.34 -21.68
N SER A 66 -1.31 -22.63 -22.81
CA SER A 66 -0.48 -21.43 -23.00
C SER A 66 -0.88 -20.33 -22.02
N HIS A 67 -2.19 -20.08 -21.89
CA HIS A 67 -2.72 -19.16 -20.89
C HIS A 67 -2.41 -19.63 -19.46
N GLY A 68 -2.64 -20.91 -19.14
CA GLY A 68 -2.35 -21.46 -17.80
C GLY A 68 -0.86 -21.40 -17.42
N VAL A 69 0.05 -21.66 -18.37
CA VAL A 69 1.50 -21.54 -18.15
C VAL A 69 1.88 -20.08 -17.90
N ARG A 70 1.27 -19.15 -18.63
CA ARG A 70 1.51 -17.71 -18.41
C ARG A 70 1.15 -17.32 -16.97
N GLU A 71 -0.07 -17.61 -16.52
CA GLU A 71 -0.53 -17.31 -15.16
C GLU A 71 0.37 -17.93 -14.08
N LEU A 72 0.74 -19.21 -14.25
CA LEU A 72 1.65 -19.91 -13.34
C LEU A 72 3.01 -19.21 -13.26
N PHE A 73 3.60 -18.83 -14.39
CA PHE A 73 4.90 -18.18 -14.40
C PHE A 73 4.84 -16.74 -13.88
N GLU A 74 3.73 -16.01 -14.09
CA GLU A 74 3.49 -14.71 -13.46
C GLU A 74 3.52 -14.85 -11.93
N HIS A 75 2.88 -15.88 -11.37
CA HIS A 75 2.90 -16.13 -9.93
C HIS A 75 4.29 -16.52 -9.42
N ILE A 76 5.01 -17.41 -10.13
CA ILE A 76 6.38 -17.78 -9.79
C ILE A 76 7.29 -16.54 -9.79
N MET A 77 7.14 -15.66 -10.78
CA MET A 77 7.93 -14.43 -10.91
C MET A 77 7.59 -13.42 -9.82
N SER A 78 6.31 -13.27 -9.48
CA SER A 78 5.86 -12.47 -8.34
C SER A 78 6.50 -12.95 -7.01
N VAL A 79 6.51 -14.26 -6.75
CA VAL A 79 7.21 -14.84 -5.58
C VAL A 79 8.71 -14.56 -5.63
N SER A 80 9.31 -14.62 -6.82
CA SER A 80 10.74 -14.33 -7.01
C SER A 80 11.09 -12.89 -6.69
N ARG A 81 10.25 -11.93 -7.07
CA ARG A 81 10.45 -10.52 -6.74
C ARG A 81 10.37 -10.29 -5.24
N LYS A 82 9.39 -10.91 -4.58
CA LYS A 82 9.24 -10.82 -3.11
C LYS A 82 10.45 -11.36 -2.38
N ARG A 83 11.02 -12.48 -2.82
CA ARG A 83 12.28 -12.99 -2.26
C ARG A 83 13.44 -12.01 -2.47
N GLN A 84 13.53 -11.39 -3.65
CA GLN A 84 14.52 -10.34 -3.91
C GLN A 84 14.32 -9.13 -2.99
N TYR A 85 13.09 -8.61 -2.84
CA TYR A 85 12.78 -7.49 -1.94
C TYR A 85 13.13 -7.79 -0.47
N GLN A 86 12.85 -9.01 0.00
CA GLN A 86 13.28 -9.48 1.32
C GLN A 86 14.80 -9.38 1.49
N LEU A 87 15.56 -9.91 0.53
CA LEU A 87 17.03 -9.86 0.56
C LEU A 87 17.57 -8.42 0.50
N LEU A 88 16.93 -7.52 -0.27
CA LEU A 88 17.27 -6.10 -0.27
C LEU A 88 17.10 -5.49 1.13
N THR A 89 15.95 -5.72 1.78
CA THR A 89 15.68 -5.23 3.13
C THR A 89 16.66 -5.79 4.16
N GLU A 90 16.98 -7.10 4.08
CA GLU A 90 17.97 -7.76 4.95
C GLU A 90 19.38 -7.13 4.81
N HIS A 91 19.74 -6.69 3.61
CA HIS A 91 20.99 -5.94 3.35
C HIS A 91 20.91 -4.45 3.69
N GLY A 92 19.84 -4.00 4.35
CA GLY A 92 19.62 -2.59 4.68
C GLY A 92 19.34 -1.70 3.47
N LYS A 93 19.05 -2.28 2.30
CA LYS A 93 18.70 -1.57 1.06
C LYS A 93 17.20 -1.35 0.99
N PHE A 94 16.66 -0.54 1.90
CA PHE A 94 15.28 -0.05 1.80
C PHE A 94 15.29 1.45 1.53
N ALA A 95 14.37 1.91 0.68
CA ALA A 95 14.20 3.34 0.45
C ALA A 95 13.60 3.98 1.72
N PRO A 96 14.22 5.03 2.29
CA PRO A 96 13.69 5.68 3.48
C PRO A 96 12.25 6.15 3.22
N THR A 97 11.36 5.91 4.17
CA THR A 97 9.96 6.36 4.09
C THR A 97 9.87 7.88 4.29
N GLY A 98 10.89 8.47 4.93
CA GLY A 98 10.94 9.87 5.33
C GLY A 98 10.09 10.19 6.57
N PHE A 99 9.42 9.20 7.16
CA PHE A 99 8.68 9.39 8.41
C PHE A 99 9.64 9.48 9.58
N VAL A 100 9.45 10.50 10.42
CA VAL A 100 10.19 10.66 11.68
C VAL A 100 9.31 10.15 12.81
N GLU A 101 9.82 9.23 13.61
CA GLU A 101 9.10 8.75 14.79
C GLU A 101 9.18 9.77 15.93
N VAL A 102 8.03 10.08 16.53
CA VAL A 102 7.90 10.93 17.72
C VAL A 102 7.09 10.22 18.79
N LYS A 103 7.34 10.56 20.06
CA LYS A 103 6.59 9.96 21.19
C LYS A 103 5.17 10.54 21.32
N GLU A 104 5.06 11.84 21.07
CA GLU A 104 3.83 12.63 21.19
C GLU A 104 3.83 13.76 20.16
N LEU A 105 2.65 14.25 19.83
CA LEU A 105 2.48 15.43 18.98
C LEU A 105 2.66 16.69 19.82
N ASP A 106 3.34 17.70 19.27
CA ASP A 106 3.54 18.98 19.94
C ASP A 106 2.47 19.98 19.50
N PHE A 107 1.66 20.45 20.47
CA PHE A 107 0.61 21.44 20.25
C PHE A 107 0.92 22.83 20.84
N THR A 108 2.14 23.08 21.32
CA THR A 108 2.51 24.30 22.07
C THR A 108 2.23 25.60 21.29
N HIS A 109 2.31 25.56 19.96
CA HIS A 109 2.00 26.68 19.07
C HIS A 109 1.10 26.23 17.91
N ALA A 110 0.22 25.27 18.17
CA ALA A 110 -0.65 24.73 17.15
C ALA A 110 -1.77 25.69 16.77
N ALA A 111 -2.02 25.76 15.47
CA ALA A 111 -3.31 26.13 14.93
C ALA A 111 -3.87 24.97 14.10
N ALA A 112 -5.18 24.75 14.17
CA ALA A 112 -5.85 23.64 13.53
C ALA A 112 -7.12 24.09 12.79
N ALA A 113 -7.24 23.65 11.54
CA ALA A 113 -8.47 23.79 10.77
C ALA A 113 -9.48 22.69 11.12
N PHE A 114 -10.76 23.04 11.16
CA PHE A 114 -11.87 22.09 11.32
C PHE A 114 -13.07 22.53 10.47
N ILE A 115 -14.04 21.64 10.26
CA ILE A 115 -15.29 21.95 9.56
C ILE A 115 -16.49 21.81 10.52
N PRO A 116 -17.70 22.30 10.20
CA PRO A 116 -18.82 22.25 11.14
C PRO A 116 -19.11 20.85 11.69
N ALA A 117 -18.90 19.79 10.90
CA ALA A 117 -19.10 18.40 11.29
C ALA A 117 -18.06 17.86 12.29
N SER A 118 -16.94 18.55 12.50
CA SER A 118 -15.88 18.19 13.46
C SER A 118 -15.67 19.21 14.57
N GLU A 119 -16.55 20.21 14.71
CA GLU A 119 -16.36 21.33 15.64
C GLU A 119 -16.25 20.88 17.10
N ASP A 120 -17.20 20.08 17.57
CA ASP A 120 -17.22 19.63 18.97
C ASP A 120 -16.06 18.68 19.29
N ALA A 121 -15.74 17.79 18.35
CA ALA A 121 -14.60 16.87 18.47
C ALA A 121 -13.26 17.61 18.45
N ALA A 122 -13.09 18.62 17.58
CA ALA A 122 -11.88 19.43 17.53
C ALA A 122 -11.66 20.21 18.83
N LYS A 123 -12.71 20.83 19.38
CA LYS A 123 -12.64 21.52 20.69
C LYS A 123 -12.31 20.59 21.85
N SER A 124 -12.68 19.32 21.74
CA SER A 124 -12.40 18.30 22.77
C SER A 124 -11.01 17.69 22.63
N TYR A 125 -10.49 17.61 21.39
CA TYR A 125 -9.20 17.01 21.08
C TYR A 125 -8.03 17.97 21.34
N PHE A 126 -8.15 19.22 20.90
CA PHE A 126 -7.06 20.19 21.02
C PHE A 126 -7.08 20.91 22.39
N PRO A 127 -5.90 21.30 22.92
CA PRO A 127 -5.80 22.19 24.07
C PRO A 127 -6.49 23.55 23.84
N GLU A 128 -6.91 24.22 24.91
CA GLU A 128 -7.59 25.53 24.82
C GLU A 128 -6.71 26.62 24.18
N GLU A 129 -5.38 26.50 24.28
CA GLU A 129 -4.43 27.43 23.69
C GLU A 129 -4.27 27.25 22.17
N CYS A 130 -4.78 26.16 21.60
CA CYS A 130 -4.69 25.88 20.17
C CYS A 130 -5.63 26.82 19.38
N GLY A 131 -5.08 27.49 18.37
CA GLY A 131 -5.85 28.35 17.48
C GLY A 131 -6.77 27.53 16.57
N LEU A 132 -8.07 27.47 16.84
CA LEU A 132 -9.02 26.74 16.00
C LEU A 132 -9.61 27.63 14.90
N GLN A 133 -9.39 27.24 13.64
CA GLN A 133 -9.91 27.93 12.46
C GLN A 133 -11.04 27.13 11.82
N LYS A 134 -12.24 27.71 11.82
CA LYS A 134 -13.40 27.10 11.15
C LYS A 134 -13.32 27.30 9.64
N CYS A 135 -13.40 26.20 8.91
CA CYS A 135 -13.50 26.15 7.45
C CYS A 135 -14.89 25.62 7.04
N THR A 136 -15.24 25.76 5.77
CA THR A 136 -16.52 25.30 5.22
C THR A 136 -16.49 23.83 4.86
N ASP A 137 -15.42 23.37 4.22
CA ASP A 137 -15.25 22.00 3.75
C ASP A 137 -13.79 21.51 3.83
N TRP A 138 -13.58 20.25 3.44
CA TRP A 138 -12.27 19.61 3.41
C TRP A 138 -11.26 20.33 2.52
N ARG A 139 -11.69 20.91 1.39
CA ARG A 139 -10.79 21.58 0.45
C ARG A 139 -10.28 22.89 1.01
N GLU A 140 -11.15 23.69 1.61
CA GLU A 140 -10.74 24.92 2.29
C GLU A 140 -9.79 24.61 3.46
N ALA A 141 -10.09 23.59 4.27
CA ALA A 141 -9.20 23.16 5.35
C ALA A 141 -7.81 22.74 4.84
N CYS A 142 -7.76 22.02 3.71
CA CYS A 142 -6.50 21.68 3.04
C CYS A 142 -5.78 22.91 2.47
N ASP A 143 -6.50 23.89 1.93
CA ASP A 143 -5.91 25.11 1.38
C ASP A 143 -5.26 25.98 2.46
N VAL A 144 -5.90 26.15 3.62
CA VAL A 144 -5.33 26.92 4.74
C VAL A 144 -4.15 26.21 5.38
N LEU A 145 -4.18 24.87 5.45
CA LEU A 145 -3.03 24.05 5.85
C LEU A 145 -1.88 24.17 4.85
N GLN A 146 -2.17 24.13 3.55
CA GLN A 146 -1.15 24.28 2.49
C GLN A 146 -0.42 25.63 2.59
N ARG A 147 -1.18 26.70 2.88
CA ARG A 147 -0.70 28.07 3.07
C ARG A 147 -0.01 28.32 4.41
N GLU A 148 0.04 27.31 5.29
CA GLU A 148 0.65 27.39 6.62
C GLU A 148 -0.02 28.44 7.52
N GLU A 149 -1.31 28.72 7.28
CA GLU A 149 -2.15 29.50 8.21
C GLU A 149 -2.46 28.68 9.47
N VAL A 150 -2.49 27.35 9.32
CA VAL A 150 -2.61 26.35 10.38
C VAL A 150 -1.54 25.26 10.21
N ASN A 151 -1.22 24.52 11.27
CA ASN A 151 -0.26 23.40 11.24
C ASN A 151 -0.94 22.03 11.10
N PHE A 152 -2.22 21.98 11.48
CA PHE A 152 -3.03 20.78 11.48
C PHE A 152 -4.38 21.01 10.80
N ALA A 153 -4.98 19.94 10.32
CA ALA A 153 -6.42 19.91 10.07
C ALA A 153 -7.03 18.67 10.74
N PHE A 154 -8.16 18.86 11.41
CA PHE A 154 -8.89 17.83 12.13
C PHE A 154 -10.28 17.67 11.53
N LEU A 155 -10.46 16.60 10.76
CA LEU A 155 -11.55 16.49 9.79
C LEU A 155 -12.20 15.11 9.87
N PRO A 156 -13.52 14.99 9.61
CA PRO A 156 -14.22 13.71 9.70
C PRO A 156 -13.73 12.75 8.62
N MET A 157 -13.37 11.53 9.00
CA MET A 157 -12.77 10.53 8.11
C MET A 157 -13.62 10.28 6.87
N GLN A 158 -14.94 10.21 7.04
CA GLN A 158 -15.91 10.11 5.96
C GLN A 158 -16.33 11.51 5.50
N ASP A 159 -16.31 11.76 4.20
CA ASP A 159 -16.78 13.04 3.64
C ASP A 159 -18.26 13.23 3.97
N PRO A 160 -18.66 14.30 4.69
CA PRO A 160 -20.05 14.54 5.02
C PRO A 160 -20.95 14.75 3.79
N ALA A 161 -20.39 15.22 2.67
CA ALA A 161 -21.17 15.50 1.46
C ALA A 161 -21.41 14.24 0.62
N SER A 162 -20.36 13.48 0.32
CA SER A 162 -20.44 12.29 -0.53
C SER A 162 -20.62 10.97 0.22
N GLY A 163 -20.29 10.94 1.52
CA GLY A 163 -20.26 9.72 2.31
C GLY A 163 -19.08 8.80 1.99
N TYR A 164 -18.12 9.21 1.15
CA TYR A 164 -16.97 8.38 0.80
C TYR A 164 -15.72 8.79 1.58
N VAL A 165 -14.96 7.81 2.07
CA VAL A 165 -13.66 8.06 2.72
C VAL A 165 -12.57 8.33 1.68
N SER A 166 -12.66 7.64 0.53
CA SER A 166 -11.73 7.82 -0.59
C SER A 166 -11.62 9.26 -1.10
N ALA A 167 -12.69 10.06 -1.04
CA ALA A 167 -12.65 11.48 -1.40
C ALA A 167 -11.66 12.28 -0.54
N ASN A 168 -11.69 12.07 0.77
CA ASN A 168 -10.82 12.76 1.72
C ASN A 168 -9.37 12.28 1.61
N TYR A 169 -9.16 10.97 1.50
CA TYR A 169 -7.83 10.41 1.31
C TYR A 169 -7.21 10.85 -0.03
N ASN A 170 -8.04 11.08 -1.05
CA ASN A 170 -7.58 11.65 -2.30
C ASN A 170 -7.06 13.08 -2.13
N LEU A 171 -7.74 13.92 -1.35
CA LEU A 171 -7.25 15.26 -1.04
C LEU A 171 -5.92 15.21 -0.27
N VAL A 172 -5.81 14.34 0.75
CA VAL A 172 -4.53 14.13 1.46
C VAL A 172 -3.41 13.76 0.49
N ALA A 173 -3.67 12.84 -0.43
CA ALA A 173 -2.70 12.41 -1.45
C ALA A 173 -2.35 13.51 -2.47
N GLU A 174 -3.32 14.31 -2.91
CA GLU A 174 -3.15 15.39 -3.90
C GLU A 174 -2.35 16.58 -3.34
N TYR A 175 -2.68 17.00 -2.11
CA TYR A 175 -1.97 18.08 -1.43
C TYR A 175 -0.61 17.63 -0.88
N GLY A 176 -0.38 16.32 -0.73
CA GLY A 176 0.87 15.77 -0.22
C GLY A 176 1.00 15.87 1.31
N PHE A 177 -0.13 15.82 2.01
CA PHE A 177 -0.22 15.78 3.46
C PHE A 177 -0.10 14.36 4.01
N TYR A 178 0.04 14.25 5.33
CA TYR A 178 0.14 12.99 6.05
C TYR A 178 -0.86 12.92 7.19
N ILE A 179 -1.42 11.73 7.40
CA ILE A 179 -2.28 11.38 8.52
C ILE A 179 -1.38 11.05 9.71
N LEU A 180 -1.58 11.79 10.79
CA LEU A 180 -0.83 11.66 12.04
C LEU A 180 -1.53 10.78 13.07
N GLU A 181 -2.87 10.81 13.10
CA GLU A 181 -3.70 10.09 14.06
C GLU A 181 -5.13 9.89 13.54
N GLU A 182 -5.78 8.79 13.93
CA GLU A 182 -7.23 8.60 13.82
C GLU A 182 -7.87 8.71 15.22
N TYR A 183 -8.79 9.66 15.36
CA TYR A 183 -9.49 9.91 16.61
C TYR A 183 -10.93 9.38 16.54
N GLU A 184 -11.31 8.57 17.52
CA GLU A 184 -12.69 8.07 17.68
C GLU A 184 -13.37 8.74 18.88
N THR A 185 -14.60 9.25 18.70
CA THR A 185 -15.38 9.80 19.81
C THR A 185 -15.96 8.72 20.73
N SER A 186 -16.29 9.10 21.96
CA SER A 186 -16.97 8.27 22.95
C SER A 186 -17.98 9.12 23.73
N PRO A 187 -19.18 8.60 24.09
CA PRO A 187 -19.72 7.25 23.83
C PRO A 187 -20.49 7.14 22.49
N GLN A 188 -20.95 5.93 22.15
CA GLN A 188 -21.59 5.57 20.86
C GLN A 188 -22.77 6.48 20.44
N PRO A 189 -22.99 6.70 19.11
CA PRO A 189 -22.23 6.18 17.97
C PRO A 189 -20.84 6.82 17.83
N LYS A 190 -19.84 6.02 17.47
CA LYS A 190 -18.46 6.50 17.27
C LYS A 190 -18.33 7.22 15.93
N ASP A 191 -18.05 8.51 15.97
CA ASP A 191 -17.57 9.27 14.82
C ASP A 191 -16.04 9.19 14.77
N ARG A 192 -15.50 9.13 13.55
CA ARG A 192 -14.06 8.99 13.31
C ARG A 192 -13.51 10.21 12.58
N TYR A 193 -12.40 10.72 13.08
CA TYR A 193 -11.74 11.92 12.59
C TYR A 193 -10.28 11.64 12.29
N LEU A 194 -9.71 12.36 11.34
CA LEU A 194 -8.31 12.29 10.99
C LEU A 194 -7.64 13.60 11.40
N LEU A 195 -6.51 13.48 12.07
CA LEU A 195 -5.56 14.56 12.20
C LEU A 195 -4.55 14.48 11.06
N ILE A 196 -4.47 15.54 10.25
CA ILE A 196 -3.54 15.63 9.12
C ILE A 196 -2.60 16.82 9.25
N SER A 197 -1.39 16.71 8.71
CA SER A 197 -0.39 17.78 8.67
C SER A 197 0.49 17.68 7.42
N LYS A 198 1.29 18.72 7.17
CA LYS A 198 2.40 18.70 6.19
C LYS A 198 3.58 17.88 6.70
N ASP A 199 3.71 17.75 8.02
CA ASP A 199 4.83 17.04 8.64
C ASP A 199 4.69 15.53 8.47
N ARG A 200 5.79 14.91 8.03
CA ARG A 200 5.84 13.46 7.83
C ARG A 200 6.30 12.78 9.10
N VAL A 201 5.37 12.64 10.05
CA VAL A 201 5.64 12.12 11.39
C VAL A 201 4.82 10.85 11.65
N THR A 202 5.35 9.93 12.46
CA THR A 202 4.64 8.75 12.96
C THR A 202 4.74 8.69 14.48
N LEU A 203 3.63 8.43 15.17
CA LEU A 203 3.62 8.27 16.61
C LEU A 203 4.19 6.91 17.02
N SER A 204 4.98 6.88 18.10
CA SER A 204 5.50 5.63 18.65
C SER A 204 4.36 4.64 18.90
N GLY A 205 4.52 3.38 18.50
CA GLY A 205 3.45 2.38 18.63
C GLY A 205 2.28 2.54 17.66
N ALA A 206 2.46 3.29 16.56
CA ALA A 206 1.55 3.26 15.43
C ALA A 206 1.40 1.83 14.87
N ASP A 207 0.17 1.41 14.64
CA ASP A 207 -0.20 0.05 14.22
C ASP A 207 -1.12 0.04 12.99
N LYS A 208 -1.37 1.20 12.40
CA LYS A 208 -2.13 1.39 11.16
C LYS A 208 -1.31 2.16 10.15
N ILE A 209 -1.33 1.71 8.90
CA ILE A 209 -0.66 2.39 7.78
C ILE A 209 -1.67 2.64 6.69
N SER A 210 -1.74 3.88 6.22
CA SER A 210 -2.56 4.25 5.06
C SER A 210 -1.67 4.52 3.87
N ILE A 211 -2.01 3.91 2.74
CA ILE A 211 -1.29 4.07 1.46
C ILE A 211 -2.27 4.42 0.35
N CYS A 212 -1.74 5.05 -0.70
CA CYS A 212 -2.43 5.11 -1.99
C CYS A 212 -1.50 4.69 -3.12
N PHE A 213 -2.07 4.15 -4.17
CA PHE A 213 -1.36 3.79 -5.39
C PHE A 213 -2.32 3.73 -6.56
N GLU A 214 -1.78 3.68 -7.76
CA GLU A 214 -2.55 3.62 -9.00
C GLU A 214 -2.24 2.35 -9.76
N ALA A 215 -3.28 1.77 -10.36
CA ALA A 215 -3.14 0.61 -11.20
C ALA A 215 -3.94 0.81 -12.51
N PRO A 216 -3.43 0.29 -13.63
CA PRO A 216 -4.18 0.28 -14.89
C PRO A 216 -5.48 -0.50 -14.76
N ASP A 217 -6.50 -0.12 -15.54
CA ASP A 217 -7.68 -0.95 -15.78
C ASP A 217 -7.34 -2.12 -16.71
N ALA A 218 -6.66 -3.12 -16.15
CA ALA A 218 -6.30 -4.35 -16.84
C ALA A 218 -6.45 -5.54 -15.90
N CYS A 219 -6.81 -6.69 -16.47
CA CYS A 219 -6.92 -7.95 -15.74
C CYS A 219 -5.68 -8.23 -14.89
N GLY A 220 -5.87 -8.70 -13.66
CA GLY A 220 -4.79 -9.04 -12.74
C GLY A 220 -4.10 -7.84 -12.05
N SER A 221 -4.26 -6.60 -12.52
CA SER A 221 -3.47 -5.45 -12.03
C SER A 221 -3.53 -5.28 -10.51
N LEU A 222 -4.74 -5.23 -9.92
CA LEU A 222 -4.88 -5.14 -8.47
C LEU A 222 -4.47 -6.44 -7.77
N TYR A 223 -4.82 -7.60 -8.34
CA TYR A 223 -4.51 -8.91 -7.77
C TYR A 223 -2.99 -9.11 -7.57
N HIS A 224 -2.17 -8.76 -8.56
CA HIS A 224 -0.72 -8.86 -8.46
C HIS A 224 -0.17 -7.93 -7.38
N LEU A 225 -0.68 -6.71 -7.26
CA LEU A 225 -0.29 -5.80 -6.17
C LEU A 225 -0.69 -6.35 -4.80
N MET A 226 -1.88 -6.94 -4.66
CA MET A 226 -2.33 -7.54 -3.39
C MET A 226 -1.47 -8.72 -2.96
N SER A 227 -0.82 -9.37 -3.92
CA SER A 227 0.07 -10.49 -3.63
C SER A 227 1.29 -10.10 -2.78
N HIS A 228 1.66 -8.82 -2.70
CA HIS A 228 2.66 -8.32 -1.76
C HIS A 228 2.20 -8.41 -0.30
N LEU A 229 0.91 -8.26 -0.05
CA LEU A 229 0.34 -8.35 1.30
C LEU A 229 0.27 -9.81 1.74
N THR A 230 -0.30 -10.68 0.90
CA THR A 230 -0.51 -12.10 1.23
C THR A 230 0.80 -12.81 1.51
N TYR A 231 1.85 -12.54 0.72
CA TYR A 231 3.16 -13.17 0.92
C TYR A 231 3.90 -12.68 2.17
N ASN A 232 3.64 -11.45 2.60
CA ASN A 232 4.21 -10.90 3.84
C ASN A 232 3.26 -11.08 5.04
N ASN A 233 2.17 -11.84 4.89
CA ASN A 233 1.17 -12.10 5.92
C ASN A 233 0.61 -10.80 6.55
N LEU A 234 0.33 -9.80 5.71
CA LEU A 234 -0.19 -8.51 6.15
C LEU A 234 -1.71 -8.47 6.07
N ASN A 235 -2.34 -7.89 7.10
CA ASN A 235 -3.78 -7.69 7.12
C ASN A 235 -4.16 -6.35 6.49
N MET A 236 -5.24 -6.35 5.71
CA MET A 236 -5.82 -5.18 5.07
C MET A 236 -7.19 -4.89 5.71
N ASN A 237 -7.34 -3.72 6.31
CA ASN A 237 -8.55 -3.33 7.03
C ASN A 237 -9.56 -2.61 6.13
N ARG A 238 -9.06 -1.93 5.10
CA ARG A 238 -9.88 -1.16 4.17
C ARG A 238 -9.22 -1.11 2.79
N ILE A 239 -10.04 -1.18 1.76
CA ILE A 239 -9.65 -0.85 0.39
C ILE A 239 -10.81 -0.16 -0.32
N GLU A 240 -10.53 1.00 -0.91
CA GLU A 240 -11.47 1.76 -1.73
C GLU A 240 -10.77 2.24 -2.99
N SER A 241 -11.52 2.47 -4.06
CA SER A 241 -10.99 2.99 -5.32
C SER A 241 -11.75 4.22 -5.81
N ILE A 242 -11.05 5.04 -6.60
CA ILE A 242 -11.63 6.12 -7.40
C ILE A 242 -11.07 6.05 -8.83
N VAL A 243 -11.78 6.64 -9.77
CA VAL A 243 -11.34 6.77 -11.17
C VAL A 243 -10.58 8.08 -11.34
N ILE A 244 -9.37 8.05 -11.89
CA ILE A 244 -8.51 9.25 -12.07
C ILE A 244 -8.49 9.74 -13.52
N SER A 245 -8.57 8.82 -14.49
CA SER A 245 -8.49 9.12 -15.92
C SER A 245 -9.63 8.44 -16.69
N ARG A 246 -10.03 9.04 -17.82
CA ARG A 246 -11.03 8.47 -18.74
C ARG A 246 -10.42 7.72 -19.94
N ASP A 247 -9.12 7.86 -20.23
CA ASP A 247 -8.46 7.05 -21.28
C ASP A 247 -6.90 7.10 -21.21
N PRO A 248 -6.21 5.96 -20.97
CA PRO A 248 -6.77 4.71 -20.44
C PRO A 248 -7.35 4.96 -19.04
N LEU A 249 -8.35 4.16 -18.67
CA LEU A 249 -8.88 4.17 -17.30
C LEU A 249 -7.78 3.68 -16.35
N ASP A 250 -7.43 4.52 -15.40
CA ASP A 250 -6.57 4.18 -14.27
C ASP A 250 -7.38 4.41 -12.98
N TYR A 251 -7.22 3.50 -12.03
CA TYR A 251 -7.83 3.59 -10.72
C TYR A 251 -6.80 4.01 -9.69
N ARG A 252 -7.16 4.93 -8.79
CA ARG A 252 -6.44 5.14 -7.53
C ARG A 252 -7.07 4.26 -6.49
N PHE A 253 -6.25 3.53 -5.74
CA PHE A 253 -6.67 2.77 -4.58
C PHE A 253 -6.17 3.46 -3.31
N PHE A 254 -7.00 3.45 -2.28
CA PHE A 254 -6.67 3.83 -0.92
C PHE A 254 -6.82 2.60 -0.05
N MET A 255 -5.82 2.34 0.78
CA MET A 255 -5.76 1.12 1.54
C MET A 255 -5.19 1.37 2.93
N ASP A 256 -5.84 0.75 3.92
CA ASP A 256 -5.38 0.76 5.30
C ASP A 256 -4.89 -0.65 5.66
N LEU A 257 -3.66 -0.73 6.17
CA LEU A 257 -2.98 -1.95 6.59
C LEU A 257 -2.77 -1.95 8.09
N SER A 258 -2.79 -3.12 8.71
CA SER A 258 -2.28 -3.29 10.08
C SER A 258 -0.76 -3.45 10.07
N GLY A 259 -0.04 -2.66 10.85
CA GLY A 259 1.39 -2.77 11.07
C GLY A 259 2.11 -1.43 11.29
N ASN A 260 3.42 -1.51 11.47
CA ASN A 260 4.31 -0.36 11.63
C ASN A 260 5.31 -0.28 10.48
N LEU A 261 5.68 0.94 10.04
CA LEU A 261 6.67 1.15 8.97
C LEU A 261 8.06 0.59 9.32
N ASN A 262 8.33 0.33 10.59
CA ASN A 262 9.56 -0.31 11.04
C ASN A 262 9.57 -1.83 10.87
N ASP A 263 8.40 -2.46 10.70
CA ASP A 263 8.29 -3.91 10.56
C ASP A 263 8.87 -4.39 9.23
N SER A 264 9.66 -5.46 9.26
CA SER A 264 10.27 -6.02 8.04
C SER A 264 9.24 -6.45 7.01
N ALA A 265 8.11 -7.04 7.45
CA ALA A 265 7.02 -7.46 6.57
C ALA A 265 6.40 -6.27 5.81
N ILE A 266 6.16 -5.16 6.52
CA ILE A 266 5.68 -3.90 5.92
C ILE A 266 6.71 -3.33 4.96
N LYS A 267 7.98 -3.24 5.36
CA LYS A 267 9.06 -2.73 4.50
C LYS A 267 9.17 -3.49 3.18
N ASN A 268 9.09 -4.82 3.25
CA ASN A 268 9.12 -5.69 2.06
C ASN A 268 7.92 -5.46 1.14
N ALA A 269 6.71 -5.36 1.71
CA ALA A 269 5.50 -5.13 0.93
C ALA A 269 5.49 -3.73 0.30
N VAL A 270 5.84 -2.69 1.06
CA VAL A 270 5.93 -1.30 0.58
C VAL A 270 6.96 -1.16 -0.53
N LEU A 271 8.12 -1.83 -0.43
CA LEU A 271 9.14 -1.80 -1.48
C LEU A 271 8.59 -2.38 -2.78
N GLY A 272 7.96 -3.56 -2.71
CA GLY A 272 7.37 -4.19 -3.89
C GLY A 272 6.21 -3.41 -4.49
N LEU A 273 5.29 -2.90 -3.66
CA LEU A 273 4.19 -2.04 -4.11
C LEU A 273 4.70 -0.76 -4.77
N ARG A 274 5.77 -0.16 -4.24
CA ARG A 274 6.37 1.06 -4.81
C ARG A 274 7.00 0.81 -6.18
N ASP A 275 7.66 -0.34 -6.35
CA ASP A 275 8.33 -0.69 -7.62
C ASP A 275 7.33 -1.12 -8.70
N GLU A 276 6.20 -1.73 -8.32
CA GLU A 276 5.23 -2.32 -9.26
C GLU A 276 4.01 -1.43 -9.54
N ALA A 277 3.59 -0.59 -8.59
CA ALA A 277 2.43 0.30 -8.75
C ALA A 277 2.83 1.68 -9.31
N ARG A 278 1.85 2.39 -9.87
CA ARG A 278 2.02 3.80 -10.28
C ARG A 278 1.70 4.72 -9.10
N ASN A 279 2.38 5.87 -9.02
CA ASN A 279 2.06 6.95 -8.07
C ASN A 279 1.84 6.48 -6.61
N PHE A 280 2.62 5.49 -6.16
CA PHE A 280 2.56 4.97 -4.80
C PHE A 280 2.96 6.04 -3.77
N LYS A 281 2.14 6.23 -2.72
CA LYS A 281 2.40 7.11 -1.58
C LYS A 281 2.02 6.43 -0.28
N ILE A 282 2.80 6.69 0.76
CA ILE A 282 2.39 6.41 2.14
C ILE A 282 1.73 7.68 2.64
N LEU A 283 0.46 7.57 3.04
CA LEU A 283 -0.35 8.68 3.56
C LEU A 283 -0.19 8.83 5.07
N GLY A 284 0.19 7.78 5.79
CA GLY A 284 0.48 7.89 7.22
C GLY A 284 0.84 6.54 7.85
N ASN A 285 1.48 6.60 9.01
CA ASN A 285 1.55 5.47 9.95
C ASN A 285 1.20 6.00 11.33
N TYR A 286 0.03 5.61 11.82
CA TYR A 286 -0.63 6.19 12.97
C TYR A 286 -1.36 5.12 13.79
N ARG A 287 -1.99 5.53 14.89
CA ARG A 287 -2.86 4.68 15.72
C ARG A 287 -4.30 4.86 15.24
#